data_AF-A0AAW0E535-F1
#
_entry.id   AF-A0AAW0E535-F1
#
_cell.length_a   1.000
_cell.length_b   1.000
_cell.length_c   1.000
_cell.angle_alpha   90.00
_cell.angle_beta   90.00
_cell.angle_gamma   90.00
#
_symmetry.space_group_name_H-M   'P 1'
#
loop_
_entity.id
_entity.type
_entity.pdbx_description
1 polymer ?
#
loop_
_entity_poly.entity_id
_entity_poly.type
_entity_poly.pdbx_seq_one_letter_code
_entity_poly.pdbx_strand_id
1 'polypeptide(L)'
;MPEEREAAASGKQAKESFKAAQEAGEDFVLEDIAVDATGKEALRPDAPERAKQGLVYCLDATSDIRRGQSKHRTEVYSPTLRATSDNPTPPSLSTLVLEDVTYTHRALILRSFMSYLWLQLQCLTHTSVQFYPRETWNDSIVNVSKTVRKFRIGMAFIFAAHVLAFTTIDLVFQPNWATSASDFIYPPNIFPAPPDFCALVADFIEGILLKPDHKRATDSIRGLNDIFYGIGVYTVMELFFIAGLSPLLTVYEVFSVPSRAARFLLAFYCYVECTEEDIWSLLRPCIHDGILAPTTDQRLRYADWLFIWAKERTAAQRSEKKKGPI
;
A
#
# COMPACT_ATOMS: atom_id res chain seq x y z
N MET A 1 -4.26 6.18 -6.11
CA MET A 1 -4.14 5.02 -5.20
C MET A 1 -2.77 4.42 -5.45
N PRO A 2 -2.13 3.76 -4.48
CA PRO A 2 -0.85 3.14 -4.74
C PRO A 2 -1.14 2.03 -5.75
N GLU A 3 -0.28 1.94 -6.74
CA GLU A 3 -0.40 0.91 -7.73
C GLU A 3 0.53 -0.22 -7.33
N GLU A 4 0.64 -1.23 -8.18
CA GLU A 4 1.42 -2.43 -7.93
C GLU A 4 2.78 -2.16 -7.28
N ARG A 5 3.55 -1.25 -7.88
CA ARG A 5 4.93 -0.97 -7.49
C ARG A 5 5.03 -0.28 -6.15
N GLU A 6 4.16 0.69 -5.87
CA GLU A 6 4.19 1.41 -4.60
C GLU A 6 3.75 0.51 -3.44
N ALA A 7 2.75 -0.35 -3.67
CA ALA A 7 2.31 -1.34 -2.69
C ALA A 7 3.39 -2.39 -2.43
N ALA A 8 3.96 -2.99 -3.49
CA ALA A 8 5.05 -3.95 -3.38
C ALA A 8 6.30 -3.33 -2.71
N ALA A 9 6.64 -2.09 -3.05
CA ALA A 9 7.76 -1.38 -2.44
C ALA A 9 7.57 -1.20 -0.93
N SER A 10 6.40 -0.72 -0.54
CA SER A 10 6.04 -0.52 0.87
C SER A 10 5.99 -1.85 1.63
N GLY A 11 5.40 -2.88 1.01
CA GLY A 11 5.29 -4.22 1.56
C GLY A 11 6.65 -4.89 1.77
N LYS A 12 7.55 -4.83 0.78
CA LYS A 12 8.91 -5.36 0.89
C LYS A 12 9.74 -4.64 1.93
N GLN A 13 9.69 -3.30 1.96
CA GLN A 13 10.38 -2.55 3.01
C GLN A 13 9.93 -2.99 4.40
N ALA A 14 8.62 -3.07 4.62
CA ALA A 14 8.05 -3.47 5.91
C ALA A 14 8.46 -4.91 6.28
N LYS A 15 8.32 -5.83 5.33
CA LYS A 15 8.64 -7.26 5.51
C LYS A 15 10.11 -7.51 5.80
N GLU A 16 11.02 -6.92 5.01
CA GLU A 16 12.46 -7.09 5.20
C GLU A 16 12.94 -6.44 6.50
N SER A 17 12.41 -5.27 6.86
CA SER A 17 12.76 -4.60 8.13
C SER A 17 12.26 -5.39 9.34
N PHE A 18 11.02 -5.89 9.28
CA PHE A 18 10.45 -6.77 10.30
C PHE A 18 11.27 -8.05 10.46
N LYS A 19 11.58 -8.74 9.35
CA LYS A 19 12.38 -9.95 9.35
C LYS A 19 13.77 -9.72 9.94
N ALA A 20 14.46 -8.65 9.56
CA ALA A 20 15.79 -8.33 10.10
C ALA A 20 15.75 -8.09 11.61
N ALA A 21 14.71 -7.40 12.12
CA ALA A 21 14.53 -7.19 13.55
C ALA A 21 14.14 -8.48 14.30
N GLN A 22 13.33 -9.37 13.70
CA GLN A 22 13.05 -10.69 14.26
C GLN A 22 14.33 -11.55 14.35
N GLU A 23 15.18 -11.53 13.33
CA GLU A 23 16.47 -12.23 13.33
C GLU A 23 17.43 -11.67 14.40
N ALA A 24 17.28 -10.40 14.77
CA ALA A 24 17.99 -9.78 15.89
C ALA A 24 17.41 -10.13 17.28
N GLY A 25 16.30 -10.87 17.34
CA GLY A 25 15.67 -11.30 18.59
C GLY A 25 14.76 -10.26 19.22
N GLU A 26 14.30 -9.27 18.45
CA GLU A 26 13.43 -8.20 18.94
C GLU A 26 12.01 -8.70 19.21
N ASP A 27 11.38 -8.14 20.26
CA ASP A 27 9.98 -8.42 20.60
C ASP A 27 9.02 -7.45 19.88
N PHE A 28 7.90 -8.00 19.43
CA PHE A 28 6.88 -7.32 18.67
C PHE A 28 5.52 -7.29 19.38
N VAL A 29 5.51 -7.41 20.71
CA VAL A 29 4.34 -7.09 21.54
C VAL A 29 3.97 -5.62 21.32
N LEU A 30 2.73 -5.37 20.94
CA LEU A 30 2.21 -4.03 20.67
C LEU A 30 2.02 -3.28 21.99
N GLU A 31 2.74 -2.17 22.14
CA GLU A 31 2.61 -1.28 23.29
C GLU A 31 1.49 -0.26 23.06
N ASP A 32 1.45 0.33 21.87
CA ASP A 32 0.57 1.47 21.58
C ASP A 32 0.29 1.66 20.08
N ILE A 33 -0.80 2.37 19.77
CA ILE A 33 -1.15 2.85 18.43
C ILE A 33 -1.17 4.37 18.44
N ALA A 34 -0.33 5.01 17.63
CA ALA A 34 -0.20 6.46 17.61
C ALA A 34 -0.60 7.10 16.27
N VAL A 35 -1.10 8.33 16.31
CA VAL A 35 -1.55 9.08 15.13
C VAL A 35 -1.26 10.58 15.24
N ASP A 36 -1.26 11.27 14.11
CA ASP A 36 -1.46 12.72 14.06
C ASP A 36 -2.95 13.07 13.93
N ALA A 37 -3.38 14.11 14.62
CA ALA A 37 -4.72 14.67 14.47
C ALA A 37 -4.84 15.48 13.17
N THR A 38 -6.03 15.48 12.57
CA THR A 38 -6.40 16.49 11.57
C THR A 38 -6.51 17.87 12.22
N GLY A 39 -6.54 18.94 11.41
CA GLY A 39 -6.75 20.29 11.95
C GLY A 39 -8.09 20.42 12.70
N LYS A 40 -9.15 19.76 12.22
CA LYS A 40 -10.46 19.76 12.89
C LYS A 40 -10.46 18.96 14.20
N GLU A 41 -9.79 17.81 14.21
CA GLU A 41 -9.67 16.98 15.42
C GLU A 41 -8.89 17.71 16.51
N ALA A 42 -7.78 18.39 16.17
CA ALA A 42 -6.97 19.15 17.12
C ALA A 42 -7.70 20.34 17.76
N LEU A 43 -8.77 20.85 17.12
CA LEU A 43 -9.57 21.97 17.63
C LEU A 43 -10.72 21.54 18.55
N ARG A 44 -10.97 20.23 18.71
CA ARG A 44 -12.04 19.78 19.61
C ARG A 44 -11.69 20.12 21.06
N PRO A 45 -12.66 20.48 21.92
CA PRO A 45 -12.41 20.76 23.33
C PRO A 45 -11.76 19.58 24.07
N ASP A 46 -12.21 18.37 23.74
CA ASP A 46 -11.78 17.08 24.29
C ASP A 46 -10.53 16.50 23.59
N ALA A 47 -9.93 17.21 22.62
CA ALA A 47 -8.73 16.72 21.96
C ALA A 47 -7.55 16.62 22.95
N PRO A 48 -6.72 15.55 22.85
CA PRO A 48 -5.50 15.42 23.63
C PRO A 48 -4.59 16.64 23.48
N GLU A 49 -3.89 17.03 24.55
CA GLU A 49 -3.04 18.23 24.54
C GLU A 49 -1.94 18.15 23.48
N ARG A 50 -1.35 16.96 23.28
CA ARG A 50 -0.38 16.72 22.20
C ARG A 50 -0.98 16.97 20.82
N ALA A 51 -2.23 16.55 20.59
CA ALA A 51 -2.93 16.78 19.32
C ALA A 51 -3.14 18.28 19.05
N LYS A 52 -3.51 19.05 20.08
CA LYS A 52 -3.65 20.52 20.03
C LYS A 52 -2.33 21.21 19.66
N GLN A 53 -1.21 20.67 20.13
CA GLN A 53 0.15 21.13 19.81
C GLN A 53 0.66 20.67 18.43
N GLY A 54 -0.13 19.87 17.70
CA GLY A 54 0.27 19.31 16.41
C GLY A 54 1.35 18.23 16.52
N LEU A 55 1.45 17.59 17.69
CA LEU A 55 2.31 16.45 17.97
C LEU A 55 1.53 15.13 17.81
N VAL A 56 2.29 14.05 17.65
CA VAL A 56 1.75 12.69 17.62
C VAL A 56 1.21 12.35 19.01
N TYR A 57 0.07 11.66 19.05
CA TYR A 57 -0.54 11.18 20.30
C TYR A 57 -1.00 9.73 20.15
N CYS A 58 -1.03 9.05 21.29
CA CYS A 58 -1.44 7.66 21.43
C CYS A 58 -2.96 7.54 21.50
N LEU A 59 -3.50 6.48 20.91
CA LEU A 59 -4.92 6.15 20.97
C LEU A 59 -5.19 5.25 22.17
N ASP A 60 -6.33 5.46 22.81
CA ASP A 60 -6.82 4.57 23.87
C ASP A 60 -8.00 3.72 23.38
N ALA A 61 -8.45 2.81 24.24
CA ALA A 61 -9.58 1.93 23.97
C ALA A 61 -10.91 2.66 23.72
N THR A 62 -11.00 3.97 23.95
CA THR A 62 -12.21 4.77 23.65
C THR A 62 -12.14 5.48 22.29
N SER A 63 -11.00 5.40 21.60
CA SER A 63 -10.78 6.12 20.35
C SER A 63 -11.75 5.73 19.24
N ASP A 64 -12.43 6.74 18.68
CA ASP A 64 -13.34 6.63 17.55
C ASP A 64 -12.76 7.23 16.24
N ILE A 65 -11.45 7.48 16.21
CA ILE A 65 -10.79 8.17 15.11
C ILE A 65 -10.95 7.37 13.81
N ARG A 66 -11.39 8.06 12.75
CA ARG A 66 -11.56 7.48 11.41
C ARG A 66 -10.69 8.16 10.35
N ARG A 67 -10.19 7.41 9.38
CA ARG A 67 -9.34 7.89 8.27
C ARG A 67 -9.84 7.33 6.94
N GLY A 68 -9.46 7.98 5.84
CA GLY A 68 -9.88 7.62 4.49
C GLY A 68 -10.63 8.74 3.77
N GLN A 69 -11.21 8.41 2.62
CA GLN A 69 -11.96 9.36 1.81
C GLN A 69 -13.30 9.71 2.46
N SER A 70 -13.87 10.88 2.15
CA SER A 70 -15.07 11.42 2.83
C SER A 70 -16.25 10.44 2.96
N LYS A 71 -16.46 9.55 1.97
CA LYS A 71 -17.54 8.55 1.96
C LYS A 71 -17.13 7.17 2.46
N HIS A 72 -15.83 6.94 2.66
CA HIS A 72 -15.24 5.63 2.97
C HIS A 72 -14.20 5.78 4.09
N ARG A 73 -14.61 6.41 5.19
CA ARG A 73 -13.77 6.53 6.38
C ARG A 73 -13.87 5.26 7.21
N THR A 74 -12.74 4.65 7.54
CA THR A 74 -12.64 3.45 8.36
C THR A 74 -11.92 3.76 9.67
N GLU A 75 -12.11 2.89 10.66
CA GLU A 75 -11.64 3.12 12.03
C GLU A 75 -10.15 2.83 12.16
N VAL A 76 -9.39 3.76 12.72
CA VAL A 76 -7.95 3.56 12.93
C VAL A 76 -7.71 2.59 14.07
N TYR A 77 -8.47 2.71 15.16
CA TYR A 77 -8.42 1.77 16.27
C TYR A 77 -9.39 0.61 16.03
N SER A 78 -8.95 -0.63 16.27
CA SER A 78 -9.77 -1.82 16.00
C SER A 78 -11.09 -1.78 16.77
N PRO A 79 -12.24 -2.00 16.11
CA PRO A 79 -13.53 -2.12 16.81
C PRO A 79 -13.54 -3.21 17.89
N THR A 80 -12.79 -4.31 17.69
CA THR A 80 -12.74 -5.43 18.65
C THR A 80 -11.96 -5.12 19.93
N LEU A 81 -11.11 -4.09 19.88
CA LEU A 81 -10.31 -3.62 21.01
C LEU A 81 -10.93 -2.38 21.67
N ARG A 82 -12.04 -1.86 21.13
CA ARG A 82 -12.69 -0.66 21.64
C ARG A 82 -13.55 -0.99 22.84
N ALA A 83 -13.45 -0.18 23.88
CA ALA A 83 -14.34 -0.18 25.01
C ALA A 83 -15.71 0.38 24.57
N THR A 84 -16.74 -0.44 24.67
CA THR A 84 -18.13 -0.08 24.34
C THR A 84 -19.07 -0.62 25.41
N SER A 85 -20.38 -0.32 25.32
CA SER A 85 -21.38 -0.95 26.19
C SER A 85 -21.38 -2.47 26.06
N ASP A 86 -21.13 -2.96 24.84
CA ASP A 86 -21.16 -4.40 24.50
C ASP A 86 -19.81 -5.07 24.73
N ASN A 87 -18.75 -4.28 24.91
CA ASN A 87 -17.38 -4.71 25.19
C ASN A 87 -16.76 -3.80 26.26
N PRO A 88 -17.19 -3.87 27.53
CA PRO A 88 -16.77 -2.94 28.57
C PRO A 88 -15.30 -3.12 29.00
N THR A 89 -14.74 -4.30 28.76
CA THR A 89 -13.37 -4.68 29.12
C THR A 89 -12.66 -5.31 27.91
N PRO A 90 -12.33 -4.51 26.88
CA PRO A 90 -11.66 -5.04 25.69
C PRO A 90 -10.28 -5.63 26.06
N PRO A 91 -9.74 -6.55 25.25
CA PRO A 91 -8.36 -7.00 25.40
C PRO A 91 -7.36 -5.84 25.35
N SER A 92 -6.29 -5.93 26.15
CA SER A 92 -5.18 -4.97 26.14
C SER A 92 -4.39 -5.06 24.83
N LEU A 93 -3.81 -3.95 24.37
CA LEU A 93 -2.89 -3.98 23.21
C LEU A 93 -1.71 -4.93 23.44
N SER A 94 -1.26 -5.07 24.69
CA SER A 94 -0.16 -5.97 25.07
C SER A 94 -0.44 -7.46 24.85
N THR A 95 -1.69 -7.85 24.52
CA THR A 95 -2.00 -9.22 24.10
C THR A 95 -1.75 -9.47 22.60
N LEU A 96 -1.42 -8.42 21.84
CA LEU A 96 -1.17 -8.49 20.40
C LEU A 96 0.32 -8.49 20.14
N VAL A 97 0.80 -9.43 19.33
CA VAL A 97 2.20 -9.50 18.89
C VAL A 97 2.22 -9.53 17.37
N LEU A 98 3.00 -8.69 16.67
CA LEU A 98 3.09 -8.77 15.22
C LEU A 98 3.81 -10.07 14.80
N GLU A 99 3.11 -10.98 14.11
CA GLU A 99 3.64 -12.27 13.68
C GLU A 99 4.19 -12.23 12.25
N ASP A 100 3.51 -11.50 11.38
CA ASP A 100 3.81 -11.50 9.95
C ASP A 100 3.40 -10.18 9.28
N VAL A 101 4.17 -9.84 8.25
CA VAL A 101 3.94 -8.68 7.38
C VAL A 101 3.94 -9.19 5.95
N THR A 102 2.76 -9.21 5.35
CA THR A 102 2.56 -9.55 3.94
C THR A 102 1.95 -8.35 3.21
N TYR A 103 1.77 -8.47 1.91
CA TYR A 103 1.16 -7.43 1.10
C TYR A 103 0.44 -8.03 -0.09
N THR A 104 -0.49 -7.23 -0.62
CA THR A 104 -1.18 -7.45 -1.89
C THR A 104 -0.81 -6.31 -2.83
N HIS A 105 -1.34 -6.34 -4.05
CA HIS A 105 -1.16 -5.30 -5.06
C HIS A 105 -1.57 -3.88 -4.63
N ARG A 106 -2.31 -3.71 -3.51
CA ARG A 106 -2.76 -2.40 -3.03
C ARG A 106 -2.74 -2.19 -1.52
N ALA A 107 -2.36 -3.19 -0.74
CA ALA A 107 -2.42 -3.11 0.71
C ALA A 107 -1.29 -3.87 1.38
N LEU A 108 -0.90 -3.40 2.55
CA LEU A 108 -0.13 -4.21 3.49
C LEU A 108 -1.10 -4.99 4.38
N ILE A 109 -0.72 -6.20 4.74
CA ILE A 109 -1.46 -7.07 5.64
C ILE A 109 -0.57 -7.34 6.86
N LEU A 110 -1.04 -6.94 8.03
CA LEU A 110 -0.40 -7.23 9.32
C LEU A 110 -1.20 -8.30 10.05
N ARG A 111 -0.52 -9.35 10.51
CA ARG A 111 -1.11 -10.44 11.28
C ARG A 111 -0.59 -10.40 12.72
N SER A 112 -1.48 -10.49 13.71
CA SER A 112 -1.08 -10.55 15.12
C SER A 112 -1.32 -11.90 15.81
N PHE A 113 -0.55 -12.16 16.87
CA PHE A 113 -0.57 -13.35 17.72
C PHE A 113 -1.89 -13.48 18.48
N MET A 114 -2.27 -14.75 18.70
CA MET A 114 -3.63 -15.28 18.88
C MET A 114 -4.48 -15.35 17.58
N SER A 115 -3.93 -14.96 16.42
CA SER A 115 -4.52 -15.15 15.07
C SER A 115 -5.92 -14.58 14.83
N TYR A 116 -6.50 -13.85 15.79
CA TYR A 116 -7.86 -13.33 15.72
C TYR A 116 -7.93 -11.88 15.28
N LEU A 117 -6.81 -11.21 15.01
CA LEU A 117 -6.82 -9.84 14.51
C LEU A 117 -5.86 -9.66 13.35
N TRP A 118 -6.44 -9.16 12.27
CA TRP A 118 -5.76 -8.85 11.04
C TRP A 118 -6.02 -7.40 10.67
N LEU A 119 -5.02 -6.75 10.09
CA LEU A 119 -5.14 -5.42 9.54
C LEU A 119 -4.75 -5.43 8.07
N GLN A 120 -5.67 -5.04 7.21
CA GLN A 120 -5.38 -4.62 5.84
C GLN A 120 -5.27 -3.10 5.81
N LEU A 121 -4.11 -2.57 5.44
CA LEU A 121 -3.90 -1.14 5.28
C LEU A 121 -3.71 -0.77 3.83
N GLN A 122 -4.66 -0.02 3.27
CA GLN A 122 -4.53 0.56 1.94
C GLN A 122 -3.88 1.96 2.05
N CYS A 123 -2.67 2.11 1.51
CA CYS A 123 -1.88 3.33 1.60
C CYS A 123 -2.48 4.53 0.81
N LEU A 124 -3.36 4.30 -0.17
CA LEU A 124 -3.87 5.36 -1.06
C LEU A 124 -2.70 6.16 -1.71
N THR A 125 -2.87 7.42 -2.09
CA THR A 125 -1.90 8.14 -2.95
C THR A 125 -0.65 8.63 -2.24
N HIS A 126 -0.74 8.99 -0.97
CA HIS A 126 0.31 9.76 -0.30
C HIS A 126 0.73 9.15 1.03
N THR A 127 0.70 7.82 1.15
CA THR A 127 1.14 7.12 2.35
C THR A 127 2.31 6.20 2.01
N SER A 128 3.34 6.23 2.84
CA SER A 128 4.52 5.36 2.77
C SER A 128 4.79 4.71 4.11
N VAL A 129 5.43 3.55 4.07
CA VAL A 129 5.81 2.79 5.25
C VAL A 129 7.20 3.21 5.72
N GLN A 130 7.37 3.29 7.03
CA GLN A 130 8.62 3.57 7.69
C GLN A 130 8.78 2.63 8.88
N PHE A 131 10.00 2.16 9.11
CA PHE A 131 10.33 1.28 10.22
C PHE A 131 11.40 1.95 11.06
N TYR A 132 10.99 2.66 12.09
CA TYR A 132 11.88 3.49 12.91
C TYR A 132 12.44 2.67 14.07
N PRO A 133 13.74 2.80 14.39
CA PRO A 133 14.23 2.50 15.72
C PRO A 133 13.49 3.34 16.78
N ARG A 134 13.27 2.77 17.97
CA ARG A 134 12.53 3.43 19.07
C ARG A 134 13.14 4.77 19.46
N GLU A 135 14.46 4.85 19.52
CA GLU A 135 15.22 6.07 19.82
C GLU A 135 14.91 7.17 18.79
N THR A 136 15.07 6.87 17.49
CA THR A 136 14.75 7.80 16.40
C THR A 136 13.30 8.28 16.45
N TRP A 137 12.36 7.39 16.76
CA TRP A 137 10.96 7.76 16.94
C TRP A 137 10.76 8.78 18.07
N ASN A 138 11.37 8.53 19.22
CA ASN A 138 11.24 9.38 20.40
C ASN A 138 11.89 10.76 20.20
N ASP A 139 13.05 10.78 19.57
CA ASP A 139 13.85 12.00 19.45
C ASP A 139 13.42 12.87 18.27
N SER A 140 13.07 12.24 17.15
CA SER A 140 12.90 12.95 15.87
C SER A 140 11.47 12.96 15.34
N ILE A 141 10.58 12.11 15.86
CA ILE A 141 9.23 11.95 15.30
C ILE A 141 8.13 12.39 16.27
N VAL A 142 7.99 11.72 17.41
CA VAL A 142 6.82 11.86 18.29
C VAL A 142 6.72 13.25 18.90
N ASN A 143 7.87 13.88 19.18
CA ASN A 143 7.99 15.20 19.81
C ASN A 143 8.19 16.36 18.83
N VAL A 144 8.16 16.08 17.52
CA VAL A 144 8.32 17.10 16.48
C VAL A 144 6.96 17.37 15.82
N SER A 145 6.57 18.64 15.72
CA SER A 145 5.28 18.98 15.11
C SER A 145 5.22 18.59 13.64
N LYS A 146 4.03 18.18 13.17
CA LYS A 146 3.80 17.83 11.76
C LYS A 146 4.17 18.96 10.77
N THR A 147 4.14 20.22 11.21
CA THR A 147 4.56 21.39 10.42
C THR A 147 6.06 21.41 10.17
N VAL A 148 6.86 20.97 11.15
CA VAL A 148 8.31 20.87 11.04
C VAL A 148 8.69 19.61 10.26
N ARG A 149 8.07 18.46 10.58
CA ARG A 149 8.31 17.19 9.89
C ARG A 149 7.95 17.20 8.40
N LYS A 150 7.01 18.05 7.96
CA LYS A 150 6.46 18.11 6.59
C LYS A 150 5.70 16.86 6.13
N PHE A 151 5.43 15.94 7.04
CA PHE A 151 4.54 14.79 6.87
C PHE A 151 3.76 14.56 8.16
N ARG A 152 2.83 13.62 8.12
CA ARG A 152 1.95 13.23 9.23
C ARG A 152 2.09 11.74 9.52
N ILE A 153 1.86 11.33 10.75
CA ILE A 153 1.66 9.94 11.12
C ILE A 153 0.20 9.61 10.87
N GLY A 154 -0.08 8.85 9.82
CA GLY A 154 -1.41 8.31 9.59
C GLY A 154 -1.77 7.34 10.70
N MET A 155 -0.88 6.37 10.91
CA MET A 155 -0.97 5.34 11.92
C MET A 155 0.44 4.83 12.25
N ALA A 156 0.74 4.55 13.51
CA ALA A 156 1.99 3.92 13.91
C ALA A 156 1.74 2.85 14.96
N PHE A 157 2.37 1.69 14.79
CA PHE A 157 2.39 0.59 15.75
C PHE A 157 3.70 0.65 16.51
N ILE A 158 3.58 0.82 17.82
CA ILE A 158 4.71 1.01 18.71
C ILE A 158 5.04 -0.31 19.39
N PHE A 159 6.28 -0.76 19.22
CA PHE A 159 6.87 -1.91 19.90
C PHE A 159 8.03 -1.46 20.80
N ALA A 160 8.60 -2.38 21.56
CA ALA A 160 9.68 -2.09 22.50
C ALA A 160 10.89 -1.42 21.82
N ALA A 161 11.42 -2.01 20.75
CA ALA A 161 12.62 -1.53 20.05
C ALA A 161 12.33 -0.79 18.74
N HIS A 162 11.13 -0.91 18.18
CA HIS A 162 10.81 -0.40 16.84
C HIS A 162 9.42 0.22 16.76
N VAL A 163 9.21 1.05 15.74
CA VAL A 163 7.92 1.61 15.39
C VAL A 163 7.65 1.42 13.90
N LEU A 164 6.61 0.64 13.58
CA LEU A 164 6.10 0.52 12.21
C LEU A 164 5.11 1.65 11.95
N ALA A 165 5.50 2.63 11.15
CA ALA A 165 4.74 3.83 10.90
C ALA A 165 4.29 3.96 9.44
N PHE A 166 3.03 4.36 9.26
CA PHE A 166 2.42 4.72 7.99
C PHE A 166 2.36 6.23 7.90
N THR A 167 3.41 6.80 7.32
CA THR A 167 3.55 8.25 7.17
C THR A 167 2.79 8.75 5.95
N THR A 168 2.18 9.93 6.03
CA THR A 168 1.31 10.44 4.98
C THR A 168 1.34 11.97 4.87
N ILE A 169 1.11 12.49 3.68
CA ILE A 169 1.00 13.95 3.46
C ILE A 169 -0.37 14.46 3.93
N ASP A 170 -1.43 13.69 3.72
CA ASP A 170 -2.81 14.18 3.80
C ASP A 170 -3.73 13.43 4.79
N LEU A 171 -3.24 12.38 5.45
CA LEU A 171 -4.03 11.48 6.32
C LEU A 171 -5.10 10.68 5.55
N VAL A 172 -4.91 10.51 4.24
CA VAL A 172 -5.80 9.71 3.38
C VAL A 172 -5.19 8.31 3.22
N PHE A 173 -5.66 7.39 4.04
CA PHE A 173 -5.38 5.95 4.01
C PHE A 173 -6.57 5.19 4.60
N GLN A 174 -6.66 3.88 4.37
CA GLN A 174 -7.80 3.07 4.82
C GLN A 174 -7.33 1.82 5.58
N PRO A 175 -7.39 1.83 6.91
CA PRO A 175 -7.27 0.63 7.73
C PRO A 175 -8.55 -0.20 7.64
N ASN A 176 -8.42 -1.51 7.54
CA ASN A 176 -9.54 -2.44 7.57
C ASN A 176 -9.18 -3.59 8.52
N TRP A 177 -9.96 -3.72 9.58
CA TRP A 177 -9.73 -4.71 10.63
C TRP A 177 -10.61 -5.93 10.38
N ALA A 178 -10.06 -7.11 10.59
CA ALA A 178 -10.78 -8.37 10.43
C ALA A 178 -10.36 -9.36 11.52
N THR A 179 -11.21 -10.34 11.80
CA THR A 179 -10.84 -11.44 12.70
C THR A 179 -10.34 -12.67 11.99
N SER A 180 -10.48 -12.72 10.66
CA SER A 180 -9.92 -13.76 9.81
C SER A 180 -9.31 -13.17 8.54
N ALA A 181 -8.26 -13.83 8.02
CA ALA A 181 -7.71 -13.52 6.70
C ALA A 181 -8.76 -13.64 5.58
N SER A 182 -9.72 -14.56 5.73
CA SER A 182 -10.78 -14.80 4.76
C SER A 182 -11.74 -13.62 4.61
N ASP A 183 -11.78 -12.70 5.58
CA ASP A 183 -12.63 -11.52 5.51
C ASP A 183 -12.06 -10.48 4.52
N PHE A 184 -10.78 -10.60 4.19
CA PHE A 184 -10.16 -9.82 3.12
C PHE A 184 -10.36 -10.53 1.79
N ILE A 185 -11.27 -10.00 0.99
CA ILE A 185 -11.52 -10.49 -0.37
C ILE A 185 -10.67 -9.66 -1.34
N TYR A 186 -9.73 -10.32 -1.98
CA TYR A 186 -8.97 -9.79 -3.10
C TYR A 186 -9.01 -10.80 -4.25
N PRO A 187 -9.00 -10.33 -5.51
CA PRO A 187 -8.94 -11.25 -6.63
C PRO A 187 -7.60 -11.98 -6.68
N PRO A 188 -7.53 -13.13 -7.36
CA PRO A 188 -6.29 -13.84 -7.61
C PRO A 188 -5.25 -12.93 -8.27
N ASN A 189 -3.99 -13.06 -7.85
CA ASN A 189 -2.88 -12.31 -8.40
C ASN A 189 -2.33 -13.03 -9.65
N ILE A 190 -2.09 -12.27 -10.71
CA ILE A 190 -1.60 -12.76 -12.00
C ILE A 190 -0.27 -13.52 -11.91
N PHE A 191 0.55 -13.23 -10.89
CA PHE A 191 1.89 -13.80 -10.74
C PHE A 191 1.98 -15.08 -9.88
N PRO A 192 1.55 -15.10 -8.59
CA PRO A 192 1.60 -16.28 -7.76
C PRO A 192 0.43 -17.26 -8.02
N ALA A 193 -0.67 -16.81 -8.66
CA ALA A 193 -1.81 -17.65 -9.00
C ALA A 193 -2.30 -17.43 -10.46
N PRO A 194 -1.44 -17.62 -11.49
CA PRO A 194 -1.81 -17.35 -12.88
C PRO A 194 -3.06 -18.12 -13.36
N PRO A 195 -3.28 -19.41 -13.01
CA PRO A 195 -4.48 -20.14 -13.45
C PRO A 195 -5.79 -19.52 -12.95
N ASP A 196 -5.85 -19.16 -11.66
CA ASP A 196 -7.06 -18.59 -11.06
C ASP A 196 -7.35 -17.20 -11.62
N PHE A 197 -6.31 -16.40 -11.83
CA PHE A 197 -6.43 -15.10 -12.50
C PHE A 197 -6.90 -15.24 -13.95
N CYS A 198 -6.34 -16.19 -14.71
CA CYS A 198 -6.77 -16.47 -16.08
C CYS A 198 -8.23 -16.93 -16.15
N ALA A 199 -8.70 -17.73 -15.20
CA ALA A 199 -10.10 -18.14 -15.11
C ALA A 199 -11.01 -16.92 -14.88
N LEU A 200 -10.68 -16.07 -13.91
CA LEU A 200 -11.41 -14.82 -13.64
C LEU A 200 -11.47 -13.90 -14.87
N VAL A 201 -10.36 -13.76 -15.60
CA VAL A 201 -10.31 -12.95 -16.82
C VAL A 201 -11.10 -13.60 -17.97
N ALA A 202 -11.12 -14.92 -18.08
CA ALA A 202 -11.92 -15.62 -19.09
C ALA A 202 -13.41 -15.33 -18.89
N ASP A 203 -13.92 -15.42 -17.66
CA ASP A 203 -15.31 -15.09 -17.32
C ASP A 203 -15.64 -13.62 -17.68
N PHE A 204 -14.71 -12.70 -17.41
CA PHE A 204 -14.83 -11.31 -17.81
C PHE A 204 -14.90 -11.14 -19.34
N ILE A 205 -14.03 -11.81 -20.10
CA ILE A 205 -14.02 -11.75 -21.57
C ILE A 205 -15.34 -12.29 -22.13
N GLU A 206 -15.86 -13.40 -21.61
CA GLU A 206 -17.16 -13.93 -22.01
C GLU A 206 -18.29 -12.91 -21.79
N GLY A 207 -18.27 -12.23 -20.64
CA GLY A 207 -19.19 -11.13 -20.35
C GLY A 207 -19.11 -9.97 -21.36
N ILE A 208 -17.89 -9.60 -21.77
CA ILE A 208 -17.66 -8.57 -22.80
C ILE A 208 -18.13 -9.00 -24.19
N LEU A 209 -17.98 -10.29 -24.53
CA LEU A 209 -18.46 -10.84 -25.80
C LEU A 209 -19.99 -10.85 -25.88
N LEU A 210 -20.67 -11.10 -24.75
CA LEU A 210 -22.14 -11.04 -24.65
C LEU A 210 -22.66 -9.60 -24.63
N LYS A 211 -21.95 -8.69 -23.95
CA LYS A 211 -22.34 -7.28 -23.81
C LYS A 211 -21.11 -6.38 -24.04
N PRO A 212 -20.89 -5.95 -25.30
CA PRO A 212 -19.75 -5.11 -25.64
C PRO A 212 -19.67 -3.83 -24.80
N ASP A 213 -18.51 -3.58 -24.18
CA ASP A 213 -18.18 -2.30 -23.55
C ASP A 213 -17.31 -1.45 -24.49
N HIS A 214 -17.87 -0.35 -24.98
CA HIS A 214 -17.20 0.60 -25.87
C HIS A 214 -16.56 1.78 -25.14
N LYS A 215 -16.47 1.75 -23.82
CA LYS A 215 -15.66 2.71 -23.06
C LYS A 215 -14.19 2.49 -23.33
N ARG A 216 -13.40 3.56 -23.19
CA ARG A 216 -11.95 3.51 -23.31
C ARG A 216 -11.38 2.51 -22.31
N ALA A 217 -10.61 1.55 -22.78
CA ALA A 217 -10.12 0.44 -21.98
C ALA A 217 -9.28 0.91 -20.79
N THR A 218 -8.43 1.93 -20.98
CA THR A 218 -7.60 2.49 -19.91
C THR A 218 -8.42 3.03 -18.74
N ASP A 219 -9.62 3.58 -18.98
CA ASP A 219 -10.48 4.09 -17.90
C ASP A 219 -11.27 2.97 -17.24
N SER A 220 -11.83 2.05 -18.03
CA SER A 220 -12.60 0.92 -17.48
C SER A 220 -11.73 -0.01 -16.64
N ILE A 221 -10.55 -0.42 -17.13
CA ILE A 221 -9.66 -1.36 -16.42
C ILE A 221 -9.28 -0.86 -15.02
N ARG A 222 -9.04 0.45 -14.88
CA ARG A 222 -8.74 1.09 -13.58
C ARG A 222 -9.89 1.03 -12.57
N GLY A 223 -11.12 0.88 -13.06
CA GLY A 223 -12.32 0.74 -12.23
C GLY A 223 -12.63 -0.71 -11.87
N LEU A 224 -12.12 -1.67 -12.65
CA LEU A 224 -12.33 -3.11 -12.49
C LEU A 224 -11.37 -3.70 -11.45
N ASN A 225 -11.41 -3.18 -10.23
CA ASN A 225 -10.48 -3.57 -9.15
C ASN A 225 -10.70 -5.00 -8.65
N ASP A 226 -11.87 -5.56 -8.94
CA ASP A 226 -12.27 -6.94 -8.72
C ASP A 226 -11.67 -7.92 -9.72
N ILE A 227 -11.02 -7.42 -10.79
CA ILE A 227 -10.35 -8.24 -11.81
C ILE A 227 -8.88 -7.81 -11.93
N PHE A 228 -8.66 -6.53 -12.23
CA PHE A 228 -7.37 -5.92 -12.50
C PHE A 228 -6.82 -5.19 -11.27
N TYR A 229 -6.74 -5.91 -10.15
CA TYR A 229 -6.26 -5.36 -8.88
C TYR A 229 -4.80 -4.89 -9.00
N GLY A 230 -4.48 -3.75 -8.39
CA GLY A 230 -3.15 -3.13 -8.53
C GLY A 230 -2.99 -2.18 -9.73
N ILE A 231 -3.86 -2.25 -10.75
CA ILE A 231 -3.74 -1.38 -11.93
C ILE A 231 -4.34 0.00 -11.65
N GLY A 232 -3.51 1.04 -11.69
CA GLY A 232 -3.96 2.44 -11.59
C GLY A 232 -3.75 3.24 -12.86
N VAL A 233 -3.67 4.56 -12.71
CA VAL A 233 -3.53 5.52 -13.83
C VAL A 233 -2.25 5.28 -14.59
N TYR A 234 -1.15 5.06 -13.87
CA TYR A 234 0.18 5.04 -14.45
C TYR A 234 0.46 3.66 -15.04
N THR A 235 0.14 2.62 -14.26
CA THR A 235 0.28 1.21 -14.62
C THR A 235 -0.51 0.90 -15.88
N VAL A 236 -1.78 1.31 -16.00
CA VAL A 236 -2.55 0.95 -17.21
C VAL A 236 -1.91 1.51 -18.49
N MET A 237 -1.32 2.70 -18.43
CA MET A 237 -0.63 3.28 -19.57
C MET A 237 0.65 2.51 -19.90
N GLU A 238 1.45 2.18 -18.88
CA GLU A 238 2.64 1.33 -19.01
C GLU A 238 2.30 -0.04 -19.63
N LEU A 239 1.22 -0.68 -19.18
CA LEU A 239 0.79 -1.98 -19.70
C LEU A 239 0.39 -1.93 -21.18
N PHE A 240 -0.34 -0.89 -21.60
CA PHE A 240 -0.68 -0.70 -23.01
C PHE A 240 0.56 -0.48 -23.88
N PHE A 241 1.53 0.27 -23.37
CA PHE A 241 2.80 0.45 -24.07
C PHE A 241 3.58 -0.86 -24.20
N ILE A 242 3.76 -1.61 -23.11
CA ILE A 242 4.46 -2.90 -23.10
C ILE A 242 3.76 -3.90 -24.04
N ALA A 243 2.43 -3.91 -24.04
CA ALA A 243 1.63 -4.76 -24.92
C ALA A 243 1.66 -4.34 -26.41
N GLY A 244 2.18 -3.15 -26.74
CA GLY A 244 2.11 -2.58 -28.08
C GLY A 244 0.65 -2.34 -28.52
N LEU A 245 -0.16 -1.78 -27.62
CA LEU A 245 -1.57 -1.47 -27.82
C LEU A 245 -1.82 0.04 -27.72
N SER A 246 -2.74 0.55 -28.54
CA SER A 246 -3.14 1.95 -28.45
C SER A 246 -3.99 2.20 -27.19
N PRO A 247 -3.71 3.23 -26.38
CA PRO A 247 -4.53 3.58 -25.21
C PRO A 247 -5.92 4.13 -25.59
N LEU A 248 -6.18 4.31 -26.89
CA LEU A 248 -7.49 4.74 -27.41
C LEU A 248 -8.44 3.57 -27.69
N LEU A 249 -7.96 2.32 -27.57
CA LEU A 249 -8.82 1.15 -27.76
C LEU A 249 -9.90 1.10 -26.68
N THR A 250 -11.07 0.62 -27.07
CA THR A 250 -12.16 0.29 -26.17
C THR A 250 -11.93 -1.05 -25.47
N VAL A 251 -12.64 -1.31 -24.38
CA VAL A 251 -12.59 -2.62 -23.68
C VAL A 251 -12.90 -3.75 -24.66
N TYR A 252 -13.98 -3.61 -25.43
CA TYR A 252 -14.34 -4.60 -26.44
C TYR A 252 -13.22 -4.84 -27.46
N GLU A 253 -12.60 -3.79 -28.01
CA GLU A 253 -11.53 -3.96 -29.01
C GLU A 253 -10.25 -4.61 -28.46
N VAL A 254 -9.98 -4.49 -27.16
CA VAL A 254 -8.86 -5.17 -26.50
C VAL A 254 -9.19 -6.64 -26.25
N PHE A 255 -10.37 -6.92 -25.70
CA PHE A 255 -10.70 -8.25 -25.17
C PHE A 255 -11.47 -9.17 -26.13
N SER A 256 -12.08 -8.64 -27.20
CA SER A 256 -12.70 -9.45 -28.26
C SER A 256 -11.70 -10.03 -29.27
N VAL A 257 -10.45 -9.54 -29.25
CA VAL A 257 -9.37 -10.00 -30.14
C VAL A 257 -8.37 -10.81 -29.32
N PRO A 258 -8.30 -12.14 -29.49
CA PRO A 258 -7.48 -13.01 -28.63
C PRO A 258 -6.01 -12.58 -28.51
N SER A 259 -5.41 -12.13 -29.61
CA SER A 259 -4.00 -11.67 -29.63
C SER A 259 -3.76 -10.34 -28.92
N ARG A 260 -4.78 -9.48 -28.78
CA ARG A 260 -4.68 -8.23 -28.01
C ARG A 260 -4.85 -8.51 -26.52
N ALA A 261 -5.85 -9.32 -26.17
CA ALA A 261 -6.06 -9.79 -24.80
C ALA A 261 -4.80 -10.49 -24.26
N ALA A 262 -4.26 -11.47 -24.98
CA ALA A 262 -3.06 -12.20 -24.57
C ALA A 262 -1.85 -11.28 -24.36
N ARG A 263 -1.61 -10.30 -25.25
CA ARG A 263 -0.52 -9.33 -25.09
C ARG A 263 -0.70 -8.43 -23.88
N PHE A 264 -1.93 -7.97 -23.61
CA PHE A 264 -2.22 -7.16 -22.43
C PHE A 264 -1.99 -7.95 -21.13
N LEU A 265 -2.48 -9.19 -21.06
CA LEU A 265 -2.29 -10.04 -19.89
C LEU A 265 -0.82 -10.40 -19.67
N LEU A 266 -0.09 -10.73 -20.74
CA LEU A 266 1.35 -10.99 -20.66
C LEU A 266 2.12 -9.73 -20.21
N ALA A 267 1.76 -8.56 -20.72
CA ALA A 267 2.35 -7.29 -20.26
C ALA A 267 2.10 -7.08 -18.76
N PHE A 268 0.91 -7.41 -18.26
CA PHE A 268 0.60 -7.31 -16.84
C PHE A 268 1.40 -8.31 -16.00
N TYR A 269 1.50 -9.56 -16.46
CA TYR A 269 2.30 -10.59 -15.80
C TYR A 269 3.75 -10.12 -15.65
N CYS A 270 4.39 -9.73 -16.76
CA CYS A 270 5.78 -9.26 -16.74
C CYS A 270 5.96 -8.00 -15.88
N TYR A 271 4.97 -7.10 -15.85
CA TYR A 271 5.03 -5.91 -15.03
C TYR A 271 5.04 -6.24 -13.52
N VAL A 272 4.19 -7.17 -13.10
CA VAL A 272 4.13 -7.67 -11.72
C VAL A 272 5.39 -8.46 -11.39
N GLU A 273 5.80 -9.41 -12.23
CA GLU A 273 7.02 -10.21 -12.07
C GLU A 273 8.26 -9.33 -11.90
N CYS A 274 8.51 -8.37 -12.81
CA CYS A 274 9.64 -7.44 -12.68
C CYS A 274 9.56 -6.61 -11.40
N THR A 275 8.36 -6.27 -10.93
CA THR A 275 8.18 -5.56 -9.66
C THR A 275 8.55 -6.48 -8.47
N GLU A 276 8.10 -7.74 -8.51
CA GLU A 276 8.38 -8.73 -7.47
C GLU A 276 9.83 -9.23 -7.44
N GLU A 277 10.56 -9.15 -8.54
CA GLU A 277 11.98 -9.54 -8.55
C GLU A 277 12.88 -8.34 -8.29
N ASP A 278 12.68 -7.24 -9.02
CA ASP A 278 13.72 -6.23 -9.15
C ASP A 278 13.52 -5.00 -8.24
N ILE A 279 12.30 -4.71 -7.76
CA ILE A 279 12.00 -3.39 -7.10
C ILE A 279 12.89 -3.15 -5.87
N TRP A 280 13.35 -4.22 -5.23
CA TRP A 280 14.24 -4.13 -4.08
C TRP A 280 15.59 -3.48 -4.43
N SER A 281 16.10 -3.70 -5.63
CA SER A 281 17.33 -3.06 -6.11
C SER A 281 17.23 -1.54 -6.18
N LEU A 282 16.02 -1.02 -6.44
CA LEU A 282 15.73 0.42 -6.43
C LEU A 282 15.62 0.96 -4.99
N LEU A 283 14.96 0.21 -4.11
CA LEU A 283 14.63 0.64 -2.75
C LEU A 283 15.81 0.55 -1.78
N ARG A 284 16.55 -0.56 -1.81
CA ARG A 284 17.61 -0.86 -0.84
C ARG A 284 18.62 0.28 -0.66
N PRO A 285 19.12 0.95 -1.72
CA PRO A 285 20.06 2.06 -1.55
C PRO A 285 19.46 3.31 -0.86
N CYS A 286 18.14 3.38 -0.77
CA CYS A 286 17.40 4.50 -0.18
C CYS A 286 17.04 4.27 1.30
N ILE A 287 17.34 3.08 1.82
CA ILE A 287 17.02 2.68 3.20
C ILE A 287 18.27 2.85 4.06
N HIS A 288 18.15 3.64 5.11
CA HIS A 288 19.18 3.91 6.09
C HIS A 288 18.62 3.60 7.48
N ASP A 289 19.20 2.63 8.18
CA ASP A 289 18.75 2.22 9.52
C ASP A 289 17.24 1.91 9.61
N GLY A 290 16.71 1.20 8.61
CA GLY A 290 15.28 0.85 8.50
C GLY A 290 14.38 1.97 7.95
N ILE A 291 14.93 3.16 7.75
CA ILE A 291 14.18 4.35 7.33
C ILE A 291 14.38 4.59 5.82
N LEU A 292 13.28 4.69 5.07
CA LEU A 292 13.31 5.07 3.67
C LEU A 292 13.50 6.58 3.55
N ALA A 293 14.73 6.99 3.21
CA ALA A 293 15.17 8.38 3.10
C ALA A 293 15.88 8.65 1.75
N PRO A 294 15.18 8.52 0.61
CA PRO A 294 15.80 8.69 -0.70
C PRO A 294 16.18 10.15 -0.96
N THR A 295 17.40 10.35 -1.45
CA THR A 295 17.87 11.61 -2.06
C THR A 295 17.09 11.91 -3.34
N THR A 296 17.17 13.16 -3.83
CA THR A 296 16.53 13.56 -5.10
C THR A 296 16.96 12.65 -6.25
N ASP A 297 18.26 12.40 -6.41
CA ASP A 297 18.79 11.57 -7.48
C ASP A 297 18.27 10.13 -7.39
N GLN A 298 18.20 9.58 -6.18
CA GLN A 298 17.65 8.24 -5.97
C GLN A 298 16.17 8.15 -6.35
N ARG A 299 15.37 9.19 -6.06
CA ARG A 299 13.95 9.26 -6.49
C ARG A 299 13.84 9.32 -8.01
N LEU A 300 14.72 10.08 -8.66
CA LEU A 300 14.70 10.24 -10.12
C LEU A 300 14.99 8.92 -10.86
N ARG A 301 15.73 7.99 -10.25
CA ARG A 301 15.91 6.64 -10.81
C ARG A 301 14.62 5.85 -11.00
N TYR A 302 13.53 6.20 -10.30
CA TYR A 302 12.23 5.57 -10.57
C TYR A 302 11.71 5.89 -11.97
N ALA A 303 12.09 7.02 -12.57
CA ALA A 303 11.73 7.34 -13.95
C ALA A 303 12.34 6.36 -14.98
N ASP A 304 13.46 5.70 -14.63
CA ASP A 304 14.07 4.66 -15.48
C ASP A 304 13.26 3.36 -15.51
N TRP A 305 12.39 3.17 -14.51
CA TRP A 305 11.48 2.03 -14.40
C TRP A 305 10.17 2.20 -15.19
N LEU A 306 9.88 3.42 -15.62
CA LEU A 306 8.68 3.76 -16.37
C LEU A 306 9.04 3.85 -17.85
N PHE A 307 8.24 3.29 -18.74
CA PHE A 307 8.49 3.39 -20.18
C PHE A 307 7.94 4.67 -20.77
N ILE A 308 6.79 5.15 -20.28
CA ILE A 308 6.09 6.29 -20.88
C ILE A 308 5.60 7.31 -19.86
N TRP A 309 5.31 6.89 -18.63
CA TRP A 309 4.78 7.78 -17.62
C TRP A 309 5.83 8.81 -17.20
N ALA A 310 5.39 10.06 -17.04
CA ALA A 310 6.24 11.22 -16.74
C ALA A 310 7.37 11.46 -17.77
N LYS A 311 7.21 10.99 -19.02
CA LYS A 311 8.14 11.25 -20.13
C LYS A 311 7.44 12.05 -21.21
N GLU A 312 8.05 13.16 -21.65
CA GLU A 312 7.51 13.99 -22.74
C GLU A 312 7.51 13.23 -24.07
N ARG A 313 8.53 12.41 -24.29
CA ARG A 313 8.72 11.64 -25.53
C ARG A 313 9.16 10.23 -25.19
N THR A 314 8.66 9.26 -25.94
CA THR A 314 9.08 7.87 -25.87
C THR A 314 9.30 7.35 -27.29
N ALA A 315 10.31 6.50 -27.48
CA ALA A 315 10.49 5.82 -28.76
C ALA A 315 9.48 4.67 -28.84
N ALA A 316 8.80 4.52 -29.98
CA ALA A 316 7.84 3.44 -30.19
C ALA A 316 8.50 2.04 -30.21
N GLN A 317 9.83 1.98 -30.35
CA GLN A 317 10.62 0.75 -30.29
C GLN A 317 11.84 0.96 -29.39
N ARG A 318 12.12 -0.03 -28.54
CA ARG A 318 13.32 -0.06 -27.71
C ARG A 318 14.50 -0.35 -28.64
N SER A 319 15.45 0.58 -28.78
CA SER A 319 16.79 0.18 -29.18
C SER A 319 17.37 -0.61 -28.02
N GLU A 320 17.88 -1.82 -28.28
CA GLU A 320 18.59 -2.61 -27.27
C GLU A 320 19.77 -1.78 -26.75
N LYS A 321 19.60 -1.12 -25.60
CA LYS A 321 20.74 -0.62 -24.85
C LYS A 321 21.47 -1.84 -24.34
N LYS A 322 22.57 -2.20 -25.01
CA LYS A 322 23.55 -3.17 -24.52
C LYS A 322 23.82 -2.84 -23.04
N LYS A 323 23.43 -3.73 -22.13
CA LYS A 323 23.83 -3.64 -20.73
C LYS A 323 25.36 -3.65 -20.73
N GLY A 324 25.98 -2.53 -20.38
CA GLY A 324 27.41 -2.49 -20.12
C GLY A 324 27.74 -3.40 -18.94
N PRO A 325 28.96 -3.96 -18.87
CA PRO A 325 29.39 -4.73 -17.71
C PRO A 325 29.30 -3.84 -16.46
N ILE A 326 28.66 -4.38 -15.41
CA ILE A 326 28.53 -3.77 -14.09
C ILE A 326 29.89 -3.81 -13.39
#